data_AF-D8P2T4-F1
#
_entry.id   AF-D8P2T4-F1
#
_cell.length_a   1.000
_cell.length_b   1.000
_cell.length_c   1.000
_cell.angle_alpha   90.00
_cell.angle_beta   90.00
_cell.angle_gamma   90.00
#
_symmetry.space_group_name_H-M   'P 1'
#
loop_
_entity.id
_entity.type
_entity.pdbx_description
1 polymer ?
#
loop_
_entity_poly.entity_id
_entity_poly.type
_entity_poly.pdbx_seq_one_letter_code
_entity_poly.pdbx_strand_id
1 'polypeptide(L)' 'MAAGCATVTPGPFQITVHDTDDSVLEQFQFQAGSQASLESAMIGMCRVYPDATVVAEQLQTHEQLRERCKRSLASMLSVS' A
#
# COMPACT_ATOMS: atom_id res chain seq x y z
N MET A 1 13.24 -15.63 18.12
CA MET A 1 13.31 -14.32 18.80
C MET A 1 12.29 -13.42 18.13
N ALA A 2 11.47 -12.73 18.93
CA ALA A 2 10.20 -12.11 18.52
C ALA A 2 10.35 -11.24 17.25
N ALA A 3 9.88 -11.75 16.12
CA ALA A 3 9.49 -10.89 15.02
C ALA A 3 8.27 -10.13 15.54
N GLY A 4 8.47 -8.85 15.89
CA GLY A 4 7.39 -8.00 16.34
C GLY A 4 6.26 -8.06 15.32
N CYS A 5 5.18 -8.75 15.66
CA CYS A 5 3.91 -8.58 14.98
C CYS A 5 3.57 -7.10 15.16
N ALA A 6 3.86 -6.28 14.15
CA ALA A 6 3.18 -5.02 13.95
C ALA A 6 1.70 -5.41 13.81
N THR A 7 1.03 -5.49 14.95
CA THR A 7 -0.32 -6.00 15.02
C THR A 7 -1.19 -4.83 14.61
N VAL A 8 -1.32 -4.67 13.31
CA VAL A 8 -2.25 -3.72 12.72
C VAL A 8 -3.64 -4.07 13.26
N THR A 9 -4.21 -3.16 14.06
CA THR A 9 -5.49 -3.38 14.73
C THR A 9 -6.57 -3.46 13.66
N PRO A 10 -7.33 -4.57 13.53
CA PRO A 10 -8.37 -4.69 12.52
C PRO A 10 -9.33 -3.50 12.58
N GLY A 11 -9.64 -2.91 11.43
CA GLY A 11 -10.43 -1.68 11.41
C GLY A 11 -10.49 -0.99 10.05
N PRO A 12 -11.10 0.20 9.99
CA PRO A 12 -11.05 1.05 8.81
C PRO A 12 -9.65 1.68 8.68
N PHE A 13 -9.01 1.43 7.54
CA PHE A 13 -7.74 2.00 7.15
C PHE A 13 -7.95 3.10 6.13
N GLN A 14 -7.39 4.28 6.36
CA GLN A 14 -7.45 5.33 5.37
C GLN A 14 -6.30 5.12 4.38
N ILE A 15 -6.66 4.83 3.13
CA ILE A 15 -5.72 4.71 2.02
C ILE A 15 -5.84 5.99 1.20
N THR A 16 -4.72 6.66 1.00
CA THR A 16 -4.60 7.86 0.17
C THR A 16 -3.67 7.58 -0.98
N VAL A 17 -4.10 7.92 -2.18
CA VAL A 17 -3.35 7.81 -3.42
C VAL A 17 -2.89 9.22 -3.79
N HIS A 18 -1.58 9.44 -3.78
CA HIS A 18 -0.96 10.69 -4.19
C HIS A 18 -0.38 10.56 -5.59
N ASP A 19 -0.52 11.59 -6.41
CA ASP A 19 0.16 11.68 -7.70
C ASP A 19 1.69 11.84 -7.54
N THR A 20 2.41 11.86 -8.65
CA THR A 20 3.85 12.18 -8.73
C THR A 20 4.22 13.54 -8.15
N ASP A 21 3.29 14.51 -8.19
CA ASP A 21 3.44 15.85 -7.60
C ASP A 21 2.93 15.92 -6.14
N ASP A 22 2.75 14.78 -5.47
CA ASP A 22 2.22 14.68 -4.09
C ASP A 22 0.76 15.15 -3.93
N SER A 23 0.10 15.52 -5.04
CA SER A 23 -1.32 15.87 -5.06
C SER A 23 -2.20 14.67 -4.74
N VAL A 24 -3.16 14.81 -3.84
CA VAL A 24 -4.12 13.73 -3.53
C VAL A 24 -5.02 13.47 -4.74
N LEU A 25 -4.89 12.29 -5.35
CA LEU A 25 -5.77 11.82 -6.41
C LEU A 25 -7.06 11.25 -5.82
N GLU A 26 -6.92 10.30 -4.91
CA GLU A 26 -8.05 9.60 -4.32
C GLU A 26 -7.80 9.21 -2.86
N GLN A 27 -8.89 9.15 -2.10
CA GLN A 27 -8.87 8.72 -0.70
C GLN A 27 -10.07 7.84 -0.42
N PHE A 28 -9.83 6.70 0.22
CA PHE A 28 -10.88 5.76 0.57
C PHE A 28 -10.55 5.01 1.85
N GLN A 29 -11.60 4.50 2.50
CA GLN A 29 -11.46 3.67 3.68
C GLN A 29 -11.51 2.20 3.27
N PHE A 30 -10.46 1.46 3.63
CA PHE A 30 -10.35 0.03 3.40
C PHE A 30 -10.45 -0.72 4.73
N GLN A 31 -11.40 -1.64 4.86
CA GLN A 31 -11.47 -2.49 6.06
C GLN A 31 -10.50 -3.66 5.94
N ALA A 32 -9.41 -3.63 6.70
CA ALA A 32 -8.47 -4.74 6.74
C ALA A 32 -8.63 -5.53 8.04
N GLY A 33 -8.73 -6.85 7.92
CA GLY A 33 -8.71 -7.76 9.06
C GLY A 33 -7.29 -8.10 9.56
N SER A 34 -6.25 -7.72 8.80
CA SER A 34 -4.85 -7.99 9.12
C SER A 34 -3.91 -7.09 8.32
N GLN A 35 -2.66 -6.98 8.76
CA GLN A 35 -1.59 -6.30 8.00
C GLN A 35 -1.45 -6.89 6.60
N ALA A 36 -1.45 -8.22 6.45
CA ALA A 36 -1.29 -8.88 5.16
C ALA A 36 -2.42 -8.54 4.18
N SER A 37 -3.65 -8.40 4.67
CA SER A 37 -4.80 -7.96 3.87
C SER A 37 -4.64 -6.52 3.39
N LEU A 38 -4.16 -5.63 4.27
CA LEU A 38 -3.90 -4.24 3.93
C LEU A 38 -2.76 -4.09 2.92
N GLU A 39 -1.66 -4.81 3.12
CA GLU A 39 -0.54 -4.86 2.18
C GLU A 39 -0.97 -5.36 0.81
N SER A 40 -1.81 -6.41 0.76
CA SER A 40 -2.33 -6.96 -0.50
C SER A 40 -3.22 -5.95 -1.23
N ALA A 41 -4.09 -5.24 -0.50
CA ALA A 41 -4.92 -4.19 -1.07
C ALA A 41 -4.08 -3.04 -1.64
N MET A 42 -3.08 -2.57 -0.90
CA MET A 42 -2.16 -1.52 -1.36
C MET A 42 -1.35 -1.95 -2.60
N ILE A 43 -0.84 -3.19 -2.62
CA ILE A 43 -0.16 -3.73 -3.82
C ILE A 43 -1.12 -3.74 -5.01
N GLY A 44 -2.39 -4.13 -4.81
CA GLY A 44 -3.42 -4.04 -5.83
C GLY A 44 -3.63 -2.62 -6.35
N MET A 45 -3.65 -1.63 -5.46
CA MET A 45 -3.80 -0.22 -5.82
C MET A 45 -2.63 0.30 -6.65
N CYS A 46 -1.39 -0.09 -6.32
CA CYS A 46 -0.22 0.26 -7.13
C CYS A 46 -0.25 -0.31 -8.55
N ARG A 47 -1.11 -1.30 -8.83
CA ARG A 47 -1.35 -1.79 -10.19
C ARG A 47 -2.30 -0.89 -10.98
N VAL A 48 -3.28 -0.31 -10.28
CA VAL A 48 -4.26 0.60 -10.86
C VAL A 48 -3.65 1.98 -11.09
N TYR A 49 -2.82 2.42 -10.14
CA TYR A 49 -2.11 3.71 -10.18
C TYR A 49 -0.59 3.47 -10.18
N PRO A 50 0.02 3.11 -11.32
CA PRO A 50 1.43 2.75 -11.42
C PRO A 50 2.38 3.90 -11.06
N ASP A 51 1.98 5.13 -11.36
CA ASP A 51 2.77 6.34 -11.12
C ASP A 51 2.40 7.06 -9.80
N ALA A 52 1.43 6.53 -9.05
CA ALA A 52 0.96 7.15 -7.82
C ALA A 52 1.60 6.53 -6.57
N THR A 53 1.78 7.35 -5.53
CA THR A 53 2.20 6.92 -4.21
C THR A 53 0.99 6.57 -3.36
N VAL A 54 0.79 5.28 -3.10
CA VAL A 54 -0.27 4.78 -2.22
C VAL A 54 0.24 4.74 -0.77
N VAL A 55 -0.44 5.48 0.12
CA VAL A 55 -0.10 5.62 1.54
C VAL A 55 -1.26 5.15 2.40
N ALA A 56 -0.98 4.43 3.48
CA ALA A 56 -1.97 4.07 4.50
C ALA A 56 -1.46 4.51 5.86
N GLU A 57 -1.99 5.58 6.44
CA GLU A 57 -1.40 6.25 7.63
C GLU A 57 -1.14 5.32 8.82
N GLN A 58 -1.91 4.24 8.96
CA GLN A 58 -1.77 3.30 10.07
C GLN A 58 -0.68 2.22 9.85
N LEU A 59 -0.06 2.16 8.67
CA LEU A 59 1.08 1.28 8.41
C LEU A 59 2.39 2.00 8.73
N GLN A 60 3.06 1.60 9.81
CA GLN A 60 4.36 2.18 10.19
C GLN A 60 5.50 1.87 9.21
N THR A 61 5.31 0.93 8.28
CA THR A 61 6.32 0.47 7.32
C THR A 61 5.99 0.89 5.88
N HIS A 62 5.77 2.20 5.66
CA HIS A 62 5.49 2.74 4.32
C HIS A 62 6.62 2.47 3.32
N GLU A 63 7.89 2.53 3.73
CA GLU A 63 9.02 2.33 2.82
C GLU A 63 9.10 0.91 2.26
N GLN A 64 8.95 -0.12 3.12
CA GLN A 64 8.97 -1.51 2.67
C GLN A 64 7.80 -1.81 1.72
N LEU A 65 6.64 -1.23 1.99
CA LEU A 65 5.45 -1.43 1.17
C LEU A 65 5.56 -0.71 -0.18
N ARG A 66 6.14 0.50 -0.18
CA ARG A 66 6.48 1.24 -1.41
C ARG A 66 7.42 0.44 -2.30
N GLU A 67 8.47 -0.15 -1.74
CA GLU A 67 9.39 -1.00 -2.51
C GLU A 67 8.72 -2.28 -3.04
N ARG A 68 7.82 -2.89 -2.25
CA ARG A 68 7.00 -4.03 -2.73
C ARG A 68 6.05 -3.62 -3.86
N CYS A 69 5.46 -2.43 -3.79
CA CYS A 69 4.64 -1.86 -4.87
C CYS A 69 5.45 -1.67 -6.15
N LYS A 70 6.59 -0.97 -6.06
CA LYS A 70 7.50 -0.77 -7.21
C LYS A 70 7.90 -2.10 -7.84
N ARG A 71 8.23 -3.11 -7.02
CA ARG A 71 8.60 -4.44 -7.51
C ARG A 71 7.42 -5.16 -8.16
N SER A 72 6.21 -5.09 -7.59
CA SER A 72 5.02 -5.68 -8.22
C SER A 72 4.66 -5.02 -9.53
N LEU A 73 4.88 -3.71 -9.66
CA LEU A 73 4.67 -2.97 -10.90
C LEU A 73 5.71 -3.35 -11.95
N ALA A 74 7.01 -3.31 -11.58
CA ALA A 74 8.11 -3.68 -12.46
C ALA A 74 7.94 -5.11 -12.99
N SER A 75 7.48 -6.05 -12.15
CA SER A 75 7.21 -7.42 -12.56
C SER A 75 6.06 -7.57 -13.57
N MET A 76 5.11 -6.63 -13.63
CA MET A 76 4.07 -6.63 -14.67
C MET A 76 4.55 -5.95 -15.94
N LEU A 77 5.32 -4.86 -15.83
CA LEU A 77 5.91 -4.18 -16.98
C LEU A 77 6.95 -5.07 -17.70
N SER A 78 7.68 -5.91 -16.96
CA SER A 78 8.67 -6.85 -17.54
C SER A 78 8.06 -8.09 -18.21
N VAL A 79 6.72 -8.25 -18.19
CA VAL A 79 6.01 -9.31 -18.92
C VAL A 79 5.67 -8.88 -20.37
N SER A 80 6.08 -7.69 -20.79
CA SER A 80 5.92 -7.20 -22.16
C SER A 80 7.08 -7.57 -23.08
#